data_AF-A0A6G1SQV6-F1
#
_entry.id   AF-A0A6G1SQV6-F1
#
_cell.length_a   1.000
_cell.length_b   1.000
_cell.length_c   1.000
_cell.angle_alpha   90.00
_cell.angle_beta   90.00
_cell.angle_gamma   90.00
#
_symmetry.space_group_name_H-M   'P 1'
#
loop_
_entity.id
_entity.type
_entity.pdbx_description
1 polymer ?
#
loop_
_entity_poly.entity_id
_entity_poly.type
_entity_poly.pdbx_seq_one_letter_code
_entity_poly.pdbx_strand_id
1 'polypeptide(L)'
;MKKMRSSQLRSDRVFIVCLLALAGAIGLVPASLCYQANGKAATSSSSPPPSTPMSKLQMQDLNQVEWWKKTNFYHIYVRSFKDSNGDGNGDLRGIIQKLDYLKEIGVETVLMSPFYSSPMKDCGYDVDNYREINPMFGTMQDFDDLMSELKKRQMRIVLDFIPNHSSNKHHWFWCSER
;
A
#
# COMPACT_ATOMS: atom_id res chain seq x y z
N MET A 1 -3.01 -15.00 -51.89
CA MET A 1 -3.97 -15.80 -51.09
C MET A 1 -3.44 -15.96 -49.67
N LYS A 2 -4.27 -15.56 -48.69
CA LYS A 2 -4.23 -15.73 -47.22
C LYS A 2 -2.94 -15.36 -46.44
N LYS A 3 -2.96 -14.11 -45.93
CA LYS A 3 -2.22 -13.62 -44.74
C LYS A 3 -2.69 -14.42 -43.51
N MET A 4 -1.75 -15.04 -42.80
CA MET A 4 -1.98 -15.77 -41.55
C MET A 4 -2.28 -14.78 -40.40
N ARG A 5 -3.31 -15.08 -39.61
CA ARG A 5 -3.82 -14.25 -38.50
C ARG A 5 -2.88 -14.32 -37.29
N SER A 6 -2.60 -13.16 -36.68
CA SER A 6 -1.76 -12.99 -35.48
C SER A 6 -2.39 -13.45 -34.15
N SER A 7 -3.42 -14.30 -34.21
CA SER A 7 -4.19 -14.75 -33.03
C SER A 7 -3.57 -15.94 -32.30
N GLN A 8 -2.35 -16.37 -32.66
CA GLN A 8 -1.71 -17.56 -32.11
C GLN A 8 -0.41 -17.29 -31.31
N LEU A 9 -0.08 -16.03 -31.04
CA LEU A 9 1.11 -15.62 -30.27
C LEU A 9 0.77 -14.88 -28.95
N ARG A 10 -0.47 -14.97 -28.47
CA ARG A 10 -0.95 -14.19 -27.31
C ARG A 10 -1.47 -15.01 -26.14
N SER A 11 -1.15 -16.32 -26.08
CA SER A 11 -1.68 -17.25 -25.06
C SER A 11 -0.70 -17.67 -23.96
N ASP A 12 0.55 -17.19 -23.95
CA ASP A 12 1.59 -17.72 -23.03
C ASP A 12 2.07 -16.71 -21.96
N ARG A 13 1.30 -15.67 -21.63
CA ARG A 13 1.70 -14.67 -20.61
C ARG A 13 0.62 -14.27 -19.62
N VAL A 14 -0.36 -15.13 -19.37
CA VAL A 14 -1.40 -14.91 -18.36
C VAL A 14 -1.53 -16.17 -17.51
N PHE A 15 -0.49 -16.52 -16.77
CA PHE A 15 -0.53 -17.38 -15.58
C PHE A 15 0.82 -17.24 -14.87
N ILE A 16 0.88 -16.42 -13.82
CA ILE A 16 1.60 -16.65 -12.56
C ILE A 16 1.28 -15.44 -11.68
N VAL A 17 0.28 -15.67 -10.84
CA VAL A 17 -0.14 -14.89 -9.69
C VAL A 17 0.82 -15.18 -8.53
N CYS A 18 0.99 -14.20 -7.64
CA CYS A 18 1.41 -14.28 -6.24
C CYS A 18 2.05 -15.59 -5.73
N LEU A 19 3.31 -15.49 -5.29
CA LEU A 19 3.80 -16.27 -4.14
C LEU A 19 4.94 -15.54 -3.45
N LEU A 20 4.69 -15.11 -2.21
CA LEU A 20 5.69 -14.78 -1.21
C LEU A 20 6.53 -16.03 -0.90
N ALA A 21 7.85 -15.93 -0.88
CA ALA A 21 8.73 -16.53 0.14
C ALA A 21 10.22 -16.38 -0.24
N LEU A 22 10.98 -15.76 0.67
CA LEU A 22 12.33 -16.13 1.10
C LEU A 22 13.19 -17.02 0.18
N ALA A 23 14.21 -16.40 -0.43
CA ALA A 23 15.55 -16.95 -0.58
C ALA A 23 16.48 -15.73 -0.73
N GLY A 24 17.42 -15.46 0.15
CA GLY A 24 18.46 -16.38 0.61
C GLY A 24 19.78 -15.80 0.12
N ALA A 25 20.38 -14.94 0.94
CA ALA A 25 21.75 -14.51 0.77
C ALA A 25 22.66 -15.75 0.84
N ILE A 26 23.37 -16.06 -0.25
CA ILE A 26 24.49 -17.00 -0.23
C ILE A 26 25.74 -16.17 -0.51
N GLY A 27 26.25 -15.56 0.57
CA GLY A 27 27.66 -15.23 0.66
C GLY A 27 28.39 -16.46 1.20
N LEU A 28 29.37 -16.96 0.45
CA LEU A 28 30.26 -18.02 0.92
C LEU A 28 30.95 -17.62 2.23
N VAL A 29 30.84 -18.46 3.25
CA VAL A 29 31.77 -18.47 4.39
C VAL A 29 32.40 -19.87 4.45
N PRO A 30 33.73 -20.00 4.38
CA PRO A 30 34.40 -21.29 4.33
C PRO A 30 34.34 -22.04 5.68
N ALA A 31 34.24 -23.36 5.56
CA ALA A 31 34.10 -24.35 6.62
C ALA A 31 35.42 -24.58 7.39
N SER A 32 35.84 -23.63 8.23
CA SER A 32 37.05 -23.80 9.05
C SER A 32 36.94 -23.43 10.53
N LEU A 33 35.74 -23.17 11.06
CA LEU A 33 35.54 -23.02 12.50
C LEU A 33 34.39 -23.89 13.02
N CYS A 34 34.54 -25.21 12.89
CA CYS A 34 33.96 -26.14 13.87
C CYS A 34 34.95 -26.22 15.04
N TYR A 35 34.66 -25.54 16.15
CA TYR A 35 35.39 -25.73 17.41
C TYR A 35 34.40 -25.98 18.57
N GLN A 36 34.34 -27.26 18.93
CA GLN A 36 33.97 -27.89 20.20
C GLN A 36 32.82 -27.30 21.04
N ALA A 37 31.70 -28.03 20.96
CA ALA A 37 30.75 -28.15 22.05
C ALA A 37 31.43 -28.81 23.27
N ASN A 38 31.37 -28.16 24.43
CA ASN A 38 31.41 -28.83 25.71
C ASN A 38 30.33 -28.23 26.60
N GLY A 39 29.43 -29.10 27.07
CA GLY A 39 28.20 -28.74 27.73
C GLY A 39 28.38 -28.08 29.09
N LYS A 40 27.39 -27.26 29.43
CA LYS A 40 26.81 -27.07 30.76
C LYS A 40 25.46 -26.38 30.59
N ALA A 41 24.40 -27.02 31.06
CA ALA A 41 23.07 -26.42 31.14
C ALA A 41 23.10 -25.22 32.09
N ALA A 42 22.64 -24.06 31.63
CA ALA A 42 22.37 -22.90 32.46
C ALA A 42 21.00 -22.35 32.06
N THR A 43 20.00 -22.62 32.89
CA THR A 43 18.76 -21.86 32.93
C THR A 43 19.12 -20.42 33.30
N SER A 44 18.89 -19.46 32.39
CA SER A 44 18.95 -18.05 32.73
C SER A 44 17.82 -17.31 32.02
N SER A 45 16.87 -16.86 32.83
CA SER A 45 15.88 -15.86 32.48
C SER A 45 16.61 -14.53 32.28
N SER A 46 16.86 -14.12 31.04
CA SER A 46 17.31 -12.76 30.73
C SER A 46 16.11 -11.93 30.33
N SER A 47 15.69 -11.03 31.21
CA SER A 47 14.90 -9.86 30.83
C SER A 47 15.66 -9.06 29.77
N PRO A 48 14.94 -8.39 28.83
CA PRO A 48 15.60 -7.55 27.84
C PRO A 48 16.40 -6.44 28.55
N PRO A 49 17.56 -6.04 28.03
CA PRO A 49 18.37 -4.99 28.64
C PRO A 49 17.56 -3.69 28.69
N PRO A 50 17.72 -2.88 29.75
CA PRO A 50 17.07 -1.58 29.84
C PRO A 50 17.53 -0.72 28.66
N SER A 51 16.57 -0.15 27.91
CA SER A 51 16.86 0.76 26.82
C SER A 51 17.65 1.96 27.34
N THR A 52 18.94 2.03 27.00
CA THR A 52 19.77 3.21 27.27
C THR A 52 19.05 4.44 26.73
N PRO A 53 18.85 5.50 27.53
CA PRO A 53 18.23 6.73 27.03
C PRO A 53 19.12 7.31 25.93
N MET A 54 18.53 7.58 24.77
CA MET A 54 19.24 8.13 23.62
C MET A 54 19.89 9.47 23.97
N SER A 55 21.09 9.70 23.44
CA SER A 55 21.80 10.96 23.64
C SER A 55 21.04 12.13 22.99
N LYS A 56 21.23 13.33 23.54
CA LYS A 56 20.57 14.56 23.05
C LYS A 56 20.90 14.87 21.58
N LEU A 57 22.07 14.46 21.11
CA LEU A 57 22.50 14.58 19.71
C LEU A 57 21.74 13.61 18.80
N GLN A 58 21.48 12.37 19.25
CA GLN A 58 20.66 11.40 18.50
C GLN A 58 19.19 11.84 18.42
N MET A 59 18.64 12.46 19.48
CA MET A 59 17.30 13.04 19.44
C MET A 59 17.18 14.24 18.47
N GLN A 60 18.23 15.06 18.36
CA GLN A 60 18.25 16.19 17.43
C GLN A 60 18.30 15.75 15.97
N ASP A 61 19.07 14.69 15.67
CA ASP A 61 19.18 14.11 14.34
C ASP A 61 17.84 13.52 13.88
N LEU A 62 17.12 12.84 14.78
CA LEU A 62 15.77 12.39 14.50
C LEU A 62 14.85 13.55 14.13
N ASN A 63 14.92 14.74 14.75
CA ASN A 63 14.07 15.87 14.35
C ASN A 63 14.39 16.45 12.96
N GLN A 64 15.56 16.16 12.39
CA GLN A 64 15.92 16.58 11.01
C GLN A 64 15.47 15.58 9.93
N VAL A 65 15.13 14.36 10.32
CA VAL A 65 14.69 13.34 9.38
C VAL A 65 13.26 13.63 8.92
N GLU A 66 13.04 13.67 7.61
CA GLU A 66 11.73 13.89 6.99
C GLU A 66 10.65 12.94 7.52
N TRP A 67 9.40 13.42 7.61
CA TRP A 67 8.28 12.68 8.23
C TRP A 67 8.03 11.31 7.58
N TRP A 68 8.17 11.21 6.26
CA TRP A 68 7.87 9.99 5.49
C TRP A 68 8.87 8.87 5.75
N LYS A 69 10.06 9.18 6.32
CA LYS A 69 11.06 8.18 6.74
C LYS A 69 10.75 7.55 8.10
N LYS A 70 9.83 8.13 8.87
CA LYS A 70 9.53 7.71 10.25
C LYS A 70 8.13 7.15 10.43
N THR A 71 7.27 7.35 9.44
CA THR A 71 5.84 7.09 9.58
C THR A 71 5.51 5.65 9.23
N ASN A 72 4.53 5.09 9.93
CA ASN A 72 4.02 3.76 9.62
C ASN A 72 2.92 3.87 8.56
N PHE A 73 3.19 3.27 7.39
CA PHE A 73 2.24 3.17 6.30
C PHE A 73 1.30 1.99 6.48
N TYR A 74 0.02 2.20 6.16
CA TYR A 74 -0.96 1.14 5.98
C TYR A 74 -1.65 1.32 4.63
N HIS A 75 -1.48 0.34 3.74
CA HIS A 75 -2.08 0.36 2.42
C HIS A 75 -3.51 -0.18 2.49
N ILE A 76 -4.47 0.65 2.09
CA ILE A 76 -5.90 0.31 2.04
C ILE A 76 -6.31 0.14 0.59
N TYR A 77 -6.80 -1.06 0.27
CA TYR A 77 -7.57 -1.30 -0.94
C TYR A 77 -9.05 -0.98 -0.68
N VAL A 78 -9.52 0.17 -1.15
CA VAL A 78 -10.80 0.80 -0.74
C VAL A 78 -11.97 -0.17 -0.84
N ARG A 79 -12.11 -0.81 -2.00
CA ARG A 79 -13.23 -1.70 -2.33
C ARG A 79 -13.40 -2.89 -1.40
N SER A 80 -12.33 -3.34 -0.73
CA SER A 80 -12.39 -4.54 0.14
C SER A 80 -12.19 -4.24 1.62
N PHE A 81 -12.06 -2.97 1.99
CA PHE A 81 -11.72 -2.62 3.37
C PHE A 81 -12.94 -2.62 4.30
N LYS A 82 -13.91 -1.73 4.06
CA LYS A 82 -15.13 -1.67 4.85
C LYS A 82 -16.26 -1.02 4.04
N ASP A 83 -17.32 -1.77 3.83
CA ASP A 83 -18.59 -1.30 3.28
C ASP A 83 -19.40 -0.58 4.38
N SER A 84 -19.88 0.64 4.12
CA SER A 84 -20.69 1.41 5.08
C SER A 84 -22.18 1.47 4.73
N ASN A 85 -22.56 1.15 3.49
CA ASN A 85 -23.90 1.37 2.95
C ASN A 85 -24.64 0.05 2.61
N GLY A 86 -23.96 -1.09 2.69
CA GLY A 86 -24.50 -2.43 2.45
C GLY A 86 -24.54 -2.86 0.98
N ASP A 87 -23.86 -2.15 0.07
CA ASP A 87 -23.84 -2.47 -1.36
C ASP A 87 -22.81 -3.56 -1.74
N GLY A 88 -22.02 -4.04 -0.78
CA GLY A 88 -20.99 -5.06 -0.94
C GLY A 88 -19.62 -4.54 -1.35
N ASN A 89 -19.44 -3.23 -1.52
CA ASN A 89 -18.15 -2.60 -1.81
C ASN A 89 -17.74 -1.70 -0.64
N GLY A 90 -16.45 -1.73 -0.33
CA GLY A 90 -15.87 -0.79 0.61
C GLY A 90 -15.84 0.62 0.05
N ASP A 91 -16.06 1.61 0.92
CA ASP A 91 -16.25 3.01 0.55
C ASP A 91 -15.50 3.96 1.51
N LEU A 92 -15.45 5.25 1.18
CA LEU A 92 -14.73 6.25 1.97
C LEU A 92 -15.30 6.43 3.38
N ARG A 93 -16.62 6.28 3.54
CA ARG A 93 -17.29 6.38 4.85
C ARG A 93 -16.94 5.20 5.74
N GLY A 94 -16.78 4.01 5.17
CA GLY A 94 -16.31 2.82 5.86
C GLY A 94 -14.87 2.96 6.33
N ILE A 95 -14.01 3.64 5.57
CA ILE A 95 -12.66 4.00 6.01
C ILE A 95 -12.73 4.95 7.21
N ILE A 96 -13.55 6.01 7.14
CA ILE A 96 -13.75 6.97 8.24
C ILE A 96 -14.15 6.24 9.54
N GLN A 97 -15.08 5.29 9.46
CA GLN A 97 -15.54 4.49 10.61
C GLN A 97 -14.43 3.63 11.26
N LYS A 98 -13.31 3.42 10.57
CA LYS A 98 -12.19 2.60 11.03
C LYS A 98 -10.92 3.38 11.35
N LEU A 99 -10.93 4.72 11.21
CA LEU A 99 -9.75 5.53 11.51
C LEU A 99 -9.29 5.40 12.97
N ASP A 100 -10.21 5.24 13.93
CA ASP A 100 -9.84 5.04 15.34
C ASP A 100 -9.10 3.72 15.55
N TYR A 101 -9.57 2.64 14.90
CA TYR A 101 -8.88 1.35 14.91
C TYR A 101 -7.49 1.45 14.25
N LEU A 102 -7.38 2.10 13.09
CA LEU A 102 -6.09 2.30 12.43
C LEU A 102 -5.12 3.08 13.32
N LYS A 103 -5.63 4.10 14.03
CA LYS A 103 -4.82 4.86 14.98
C LYS A 103 -4.38 4.01 16.17
N GLU A 104 -5.26 3.18 16.72
CA GLU A 104 -4.97 2.28 17.85
C GLU A 104 -3.84 1.31 17.53
N ILE A 105 -3.83 0.72 16.34
CA ILE A 105 -2.76 -0.20 15.90
C ILE A 105 -1.48 0.52 15.45
N GLY A 106 -1.40 1.85 15.59
CA GLY A 106 -0.19 2.63 15.33
C GLY A 106 0.01 3.08 13.88
N VAL A 107 -1.04 3.08 13.05
CA VAL A 107 -0.99 3.66 11.70
C VAL A 107 -0.94 5.18 11.81
N GLU A 108 -0.02 5.78 11.07
CA GLU A 108 0.13 7.22 10.98
C GLU A 108 -0.13 7.76 9.57
N THR A 109 0.16 6.96 8.54
CA THR A 109 -0.07 7.32 7.14
C THR A 109 -0.84 6.23 6.43
N VAL A 110 -1.97 6.59 5.84
CA VAL A 110 -2.75 5.68 4.99
C VAL A 110 -2.31 5.86 3.54
N LEU A 111 -1.85 4.79 2.90
CA LEU A 111 -1.72 4.73 1.45
C LEU A 111 -3.04 4.20 0.89
N MET A 112 -3.64 4.88 -0.07
CA MET A 112 -4.91 4.47 -0.67
C MET A 112 -4.74 4.03 -2.11
N SER A 113 -5.31 2.85 -2.41
CA SER A 113 -5.51 2.40 -3.78
C SER A 113 -6.36 3.39 -4.58
N PRO A 114 -6.34 3.35 -5.93
CA PRO A 114 -7.13 4.26 -6.75
C PRO A 114 -8.63 4.22 -6.43
N PHE A 115 -9.23 5.39 -6.25
CA PHE A 115 -10.68 5.58 -6.07
C PHE A 115 -11.25 6.64 -7.02
N TYR A 116 -10.48 7.03 -8.05
CA TYR A 116 -10.93 7.93 -9.10
C TYR A 116 -12.05 7.30 -9.93
N SER A 117 -12.78 8.14 -10.68
CA SER A 117 -13.70 7.65 -11.70
C SER A 117 -12.97 6.72 -12.69
N SER A 118 -13.56 5.54 -12.88
CA SER A 118 -12.98 4.46 -13.66
C SER A 118 -14.07 3.48 -14.10
N PRO A 119 -13.94 2.86 -15.29
CA PRO A 119 -14.78 1.73 -15.70
C PRO A 119 -14.54 0.44 -14.90
N MET A 120 -13.52 0.43 -14.02
CA MET A 120 -13.15 -0.68 -13.14
C MET A 120 -12.73 -1.95 -13.89
N LYS A 121 -12.22 -1.84 -15.12
CA LYS A 121 -11.71 -3.01 -15.86
C LYS A 121 -10.35 -3.48 -15.34
N ASP A 122 -9.60 -2.57 -14.72
CA ASP A 122 -8.33 -2.85 -14.05
C ASP A 122 -8.38 -2.35 -12.60
N CYS A 123 -9.49 -2.65 -11.91
CA CYS A 123 -9.63 -2.37 -10.48
C CYS A 123 -9.39 -0.91 -10.07
N GLY A 124 -9.66 0.05 -10.96
CA GLY A 124 -9.50 1.49 -10.70
C GLY A 124 -8.22 2.10 -11.26
N TYR A 125 -7.28 1.31 -11.79
CA TYR A 125 -6.08 1.82 -12.46
C TYR A 125 -6.36 2.32 -13.89
N ASP A 126 -7.48 1.90 -14.49
CA ASP A 126 -8.02 2.45 -15.74
C ASP A 126 -8.85 3.73 -15.50
N VAL A 127 -8.18 4.83 -15.12
CA VAL A 127 -8.84 6.11 -14.76
C VAL A 127 -9.43 6.82 -15.99
N ASP A 128 -10.70 7.24 -15.92
CA ASP A 128 -11.37 8.03 -16.96
C ASP A 128 -11.56 9.51 -16.60
N ASN A 129 -11.48 9.86 -15.31
CA ASN A 129 -11.42 11.24 -14.83
C ASN A 129 -10.64 11.34 -13.51
N TYR A 130 -9.47 12.00 -13.54
CA TYR A 130 -8.59 12.18 -12.38
C TYR A 130 -9.11 13.17 -11.33
N ARG A 131 -10.20 13.89 -11.60
CA ARG A 131 -10.75 14.92 -10.70
C ARG A 131 -12.06 14.50 -10.03
N GLU A 132 -12.53 13.30 -10.33
CA GLU A 132 -13.78 12.77 -9.80
C GLU A 132 -13.51 11.46 -9.07
N ILE A 133 -14.34 11.20 -8.07
CA ILE A 133 -14.33 9.96 -7.31
C ILE A 133 -15.30 8.98 -7.97
N ASN A 134 -14.93 7.70 -7.98
CA ASN A 134 -15.85 6.66 -8.45
C ASN A 134 -17.10 6.65 -7.57
N PRO A 135 -18.32 6.74 -8.13
CA PRO A 135 -19.55 6.71 -7.33
C PRO A 135 -19.71 5.48 -6.43
N MET A 136 -19.05 4.37 -6.77
CA MET A 136 -18.97 3.18 -5.91
C MET A 136 -18.33 3.46 -4.55
N PHE A 137 -17.37 4.39 -4.49
CA PHE A 137 -16.61 4.69 -3.27
C PHE A 137 -17.14 5.92 -2.51
N GLY A 138 -17.99 6.72 -3.15
CA GLY A 138 -18.62 7.89 -2.55
C GLY A 138 -18.52 9.13 -3.44
N THR A 139 -18.48 10.29 -2.79
CA THR A 139 -18.50 11.61 -3.40
C THR A 139 -17.28 12.43 -3.00
N MET A 140 -17.05 13.56 -3.67
CA MET A 140 -16.02 14.51 -3.26
C MET A 140 -16.22 15.02 -1.82
N GLN A 141 -17.46 15.18 -1.38
CA GLN A 141 -17.75 15.57 0.01
C GLN A 141 -17.31 14.48 1.00
N ASP A 142 -17.49 13.19 0.66
CA ASP A 142 -17.02 12.09 1.51
C ASP A 142 -15.49 12.08 1.64
N PHE A 143 -14.78 12.47 0.57
CA PHE A 143 -13.33 12.63 0.61
C PHE A 143 -12.89 13.85 1.45
N ASP A 144 -13.58 14.99 1.32
CA ASP A 144 -13.31 16.16 2.18
C ASP A 144 -13.51 15.83 3.66
N ASP A 145 -14.54 15.06 3.98
CA ASP A 145 -14.80 14.58 5.33
C ASP A 145 -13.70 13.62 5.81
N LEU A 146 -13.25 12.68 4.95
CA LEU A 146 -12.11 11.80 5.24
C LEU A 146 -10.84 12.60 5.56
N MET A 147 -10.54 13.62 4.75
CA MET A 147 -9.39 14.52 4.98
C MET A 147 -9.49 15.23 6.33
N SER A 148 -10.68 15.73 6.68
CA SER A 148 -10.93 16.37 7.98
C SER A 148 -10.74 15.38 9.14
N GLU A 149 -11.28 14.17 9.03
CA GLU A 149 -11.19 13.15 10.08
C GLU A 149 -9.77 12.61 10.29
N LEU A 150 -8.99 12.46 9.22
CA LEU A 150 -7.56 12.14 9.29
C LEU A 150 -6.78 13.26 10.00
N LYS A 151 -7.04 14.52 9.64
CA LYS A 151 -6.38 15.68 10.26
C LYS A 151 -6.64 15.76 11.75
N LYS A 152 -7.86 15.50 12.21
CA LYS A 152 -8.21 15.44 13.65
C LYS A 152 -7.36 14.42 14.42
N ARG A 153 -6.97 13.32 13.76
CA ARG A 153 -6.16 12.23 14.33
C ARG A 153 -4.65 12.36 14.06
N GLN A 154 -4.23 13.48 13.47
CA GLN A 154 -2.86 13.73 13.02
C GLN A 154 -2.35 12.61 12.12
N MET A 155 -3.24 12.02 11.33
CA MET A 155 -2.94 11.01 10.33
C MET A 155 -2.72 11.68 8.98
N ARG A 156 -1.93 11.03 8.13
CA ARG A 156 -1.65 11.47 6.77
C ARG A 156 -2.26 10.49 5.78
N ILE A 157 -2.39 10.96 4.54
CA ILE A 157 -2.84 10.15 3.42
C ILE A 157 -1.88 10.34 2.25
N VAL A 158 -1.61 9.25 1.54
CA VAL A 158 -0.94 9.23 0.26
C VAL A 158 -1.86 8.54 -0.73
N LEU A 159 -2.01 9.15 -1.90
CA LEU A 159 -2.86 8.63 -2.97
C LEU A 159 -2.01 7.96 -4.03
N ASP A 160 -2.46 6.82 -4.53
CA ASP A 160 -1.94 6.30 -5.79
C ASP A 160 -2.25 7.28 -6.93
N PHE A 161 -1.24 7.55 -7.76
CA PHE A 161 -1.34 8.40 -8.94
C PHE A 161 -0.83 7.63 -10.17
N ILE A 162 -1.63 7.62 -11.24
CA ILE A 162 -1.39 6.80 -12.44
C ILE A 162 -1.07 7.73 -13.64
N PRO A 163 0.20 8.16 -13.82
CA PRO A 163 0.56 9.06 -14.92
C PRO A 163 0.85 8.33 -16.24
N ASN A 164 1.14 7.04 -16.19
CA ASN A 164 1.62 6.30 -17.36
C ASN A 164 0.54 6.09 -18.44
N HIS A 165 -0.72 5.91 -18.02
CA HIS A 165 -1.83 5.59 -18.91
C HIS A 165 -3.16 6.08 -18.32
N SER A 166 -4.19 6.15 -19.18
CA SER A 166 -5.58 6.43 -18.81
C SER A 166 -6.52 5.43 -19.50
N SER A 167 -7.79 5.42 -19.10
CA SER A 167 -8.83 4.61 -19.73
C SER A 167 -9.07 5.01 -21.19
N ASN A 168 -9.48 4.05 -22.03
CA ASN A 168 -9.99 4.35 -23.37
C ASN A 168 -11.34 5.11 -23.38
N LYS A 169 -11.95 5.30 -22.20
CA LYS A 169 -13.10 6.17 -22.00
C LYS A 169 -12.72 7.59 -21.53
N HIS A 170 -11.44 7.87 -21.30
CA HIS A 170 -11.00 9.20 -20.88
C HIS A 170 -11.23 10.20 -22.02
N HIS A 171 -11.67 11.41 -21.69
CA HIS A 171 -11.97 12.46 -22.68
C HIS A 171 -10.80 12.70 -23.66
N TRP A 172 -9.57 12.78 -23.14
CA TRP A 172 -8.36 12.92 -23.94
C TRP A 172 -8.13 11.79 -24.95
N PHE A 173 -8.52 10.55 -24.62
CA PHE A 173 -8.39 9.43 -25.56
C PHE A 173 -9.32 9.67 -26.77
N TRP A 174 -10.58 10.04 -26.53
CA TRP A 174 -11.52 10.38 -27.61
C TRP A 174 -11.09 11.60 -28.42
N CYS A 175 -10.49 12.60 -27.79
CA CYS A 175 -9.94 13.76 -28.49
C CYS A 175 -8.72 13.41 -29.35
N SER A 176 -7.95 12.38 -28.98
CA SER A 176 -6.75 11.96 -29.72
C SER A 176 -7.06 11.09 -30.94
N GLU A 177 -8.24 10.47 -31.01
CA GLU A 177 -8.69 9.69 -32.17
C GLU A 177 -9.31 10.55 -33.28
N ARG A 178 -9.44 11.86 -33.03
CA ARG A 178 -9.95 12.85 -33.98
C ARG A 178 -8.82 13.54 -34.72
#